data_AF-A0A7H4MQB6-F1
#
_entry.id   AF-A0A7H4MQB6-F1
#
_cell.length_a   1.000
_cell.length_b   1.000
_cell.length_c   1.000
_cell.angle_alpha   90.00
_cell.angle_beta   90.00
_cell.angle_gamma   90.00
#
_symmetry.space_group_name_H-M   'P 1'
#
loop_
_entity.id
_entity.type
_entity.pdbx_description
1 polymer ?
#
loop_
_entity_poly.entity_id
_entity_poly.type
_entity_poly.pdbx_seq_one_letter_code
_entity_poly.pdbx_strand_id
1 'polypeptide(L)' 'MTAAVVVLALTTLGVNGVCLYDGSWSEWGARSDLPIEPASAAP' A
#
# COMPACT_ATOMS: atom_id res chain seq x y z
N MET A 1 -1.31 -6.61 -7.60
CA MET A 1 -2.58 -6.19 -8.22
C MET A 1 -3.76 -6.49 -7.29
N THR A 2 -3.88 -5.76 -6.19
CA THR A 2 -5.00 -5.87 -5.23
C THR A 2 -5.58 -4.48 -4.95
N ALA A 3 -4.71 -3.53 -4.63
CA ALA A 3 -5.09 -2.13 -4.41
C ALA A 3 -5.75 -1.46 -5.63
N ALA A 4 -5.39 -1.86 -6.86
CA ALA A 4 -6.01 -1.30 -8.08
C ALA A 4 -7.54 -1.52 -8.14
N VAL A 5 -8.03 -2.67 -7.65
CA VAL A 5 -9.47 -2.96 -7.60
C VAL A 5 -10.18 -2.04 -6.60
N VAL A 6 -9.51 -1.72 -5.48
CA VAL A 6 -10.04 -0.78 -4.49
C VAL A 6 -10.07 0.64 -5.05
N VAL A 7 -9.01 1.08 -5.74
CA VAL A 7 -8.98 2.40 -6.40
C VAL A 7 -10.06 2.52 -7.46
N LEU A 8 -10.30 1.46 -8.24
CA LEU A 8 -11.41 1.42 -9.18
C LEU A 8 -12.76 1.58 -8.45
N ALA A 9 -13.01 0.81 -7.39
CA ALA A 9 -14.24 0.92 -6.61
C ALA A 9 -14.45 2.33 -6.04
N LEU A 10 -13.41 2.92 -5.44
CA LEU A 10 -13.45 4.30 -4.92
C LEU A 10 -13.74 5.32 -6.02
N THR A 11 -13.14 5.15 -7.20
CA THR A 11 -13.39 5.99 -8.38
C THR A 11 -14.86 5.87 -8.83
N THR A 12 -15.42 4.66 -8.86
CA THR A 12 -16.83 4.44 -9.22
C THR A 12 -17.81 5.05 -8.22
N LEU A 13 -17.41 5.19 -6.95
CA LEU A 13 -18.19 5.84 -5.89
C LEU A 13 -18.02 7.37 -5.87
N GLY A 14 -17.23 7.94 -6.79
CA GLY A 14 -16.97 9.38 -6.85
C GLY A 14 -16.00 9.88 -5.77
N VAL A 15 -15.25 8.98 -5.12
CA VAL A 15 -14.21 9.37 -4.16
C VAL A 15 -13.01 9.92 -4.91
N ASN A 16 -12.64 11.15 -4.60
CA ASN A 16 -11.52 11.87 -5.22
C ASN A 16 -10.30 11.91 -4.30
N GLY A 17 -9.12 12.20 -4.86
CA GLY A 17 -7.88 12.34 -4.09
C GLY A 17 -7.24 11.01 -3.68
N VAL A 18 -7.58 9.91 -4.36
CA VAL A 18 -6.98 8.59 -4.12
C VAL A 18 -5.79 8.41 -5.06
N CYS A 19 -4.66 7.98 -4.51
CA CYS A 19 -3.47 7.61 -5.28
C CYS A 19 -3.16 6.11 -5.10
N LEU A 20 -2.74 5.46 -6.17
CA LEU A 20 -2.28 4.07 -6.15
C LEU A 20 -0.75 4.05 -6.07
N TYR A 21 -0.21 3.38 -5.04
CA TYR A 21 1.22 3.07 -4.98
C TYR A 21 1.49 1.72 -5.64
N ASP A 22 1.93 1.74 -6.89
CA ASP A 22 2.06 0.53 -7.73
C ASP A 22 3.24 -0.38 -7.30
N GLY A 23 4.33 0.20 -6.81
CA GLY A 23 5.50 -0.56 -6.33
C GLY A 23 5.23 -1.38 -5.07
N SER A 24 4.31 -0.92 -4.22
CA SER A 24 3.83 -1.62 -3.03
C SER A 24 4.97 -2.19 -2.16
N TRP A 25 4.76 -3.34 -1.51
CA TRP A 25 5.80 -3.99 -0.71
C TRP A 25 6.99 -4.47 -1.56
N SER A 26 6.76 -4.82 -2.83
CA SER A 26 7.85 -5.26 -3.71
C SER A 26 8.91 -4.18 -3.90
N GLU A 27 8.53 -2.90 -3.92
CA GLU A 27 9.47 -1.78 -3.94
C GLU A 27 9.92 -1.38 -2.53
N TRP A 28 8.99 -1.18 -1.57
CA TRP A 28 9.33 -0.72 -0.21
C TRP A 28 10.24 -1.71 0.52
N GLY A 29 9.91 -3.01 0.48
CA GLY A 29 10.66 -4.07 1.15
C GLY A 29 12.00 -4.40 0.48
N ALA A 30 12.22 -3.96 -0.77
CA ALA A 30 13.51 -4.12 -1.45
C ALA A 30 14.54 -3.07 -1.00
N ARG A 31 14.12 -2.03 -0.29
CA ARG A 31 14.96 -0.94 0.19
C ARG A 31 15.34 -1.12 1.65
N SER A 32 16.63 -1.31 1.92
CA SER A 32 17.15 -1.51 3.28
C SER A 32 17.21 -0.23 4.12
N ASP A 33 17.05 0.93 3.49
CA ASP A 33 17.10 2.25 4.13
C ASP A 33 15.73 2.74 4.63
N LEU A 34 14.65 2.04 4.29
CA LEU A 34 13.30 2.42 4.68
C LEU A 34 12.88 1.79 6.02
N PRO A 35 12.09 2.49 6.83
CA PRO A 35 11.60 1.94 8.08
C PRO A 35 10.63 0.77 7.82
N ILE A 36 10.76 -0.27 8.63
CA ILE A 36 9.85 -1.41 8.69
C ILE A 36 9.47 -1.60 10.16
N GLU A 37 8.18 -1.69 10.43
CA GLU A 37 7.70 -1.96 11.78
C GLU A 37 8.17 -3.35 12.22
N PRO A 38 8.88 -3.49 13.35
CA PRO A 38 9.29 -4.79 13.86
C PRO A 38 8.05 -5.62 14.23
N ALA A 39 8.16 -6.95 14.10
CA ALA A 39 7.12 -7.82 14.62
C ALA A 39 6.94 -7.54 16.11
N SER A 40 5.71 -7.28 16.54
CA SER A 40 5.40 -7.13 17.96
C SER A 40 5.94 -8.36 18.70
N ALA A 41 6.75 -8.13 19.73
CA ALA A 41 7.04 -9.21 20.67
C ALA A 41 5.69 -9.68 21.23
N ALA A 42 5.38 -10.97 21.07
CA ALA A 42 4.32 -11.59 21.86
C ALA A 42 4.67 -11.39 23.35
N PRO A 43 3.67 -11.19 24.23
CA PRO A 43 3.93 -11.02 25.66
C PRO A 43 4.70 -12.21 26.25
#